data_AF-A0A085ZIG4-F1
#
_entry.id   AF-A0A085ZIG4-F1
#
_cell.length_a   1.000
_cell.length_b   1.000
_cell.length_c   1.000
_cell.angle_alpha   90.00
_cell.angle_beta   90.00
_cell.angle_gamma   90.00
#
_symmetry.space_group_name_H-M   'P 1'
#
loop_
_entity.id
_entity.type
_entity.pdbx_description
1 polymer ?
#
loop_
_entity_poly.entity_id
_entity_poly.type
_entity_poly.pdbx_seq_one_letter_code
_entity_poly.pdbx_strand_id
1 'polypeptide(L)'
;MFFKKKKKLFSQDEFAKILIEKLTLGIDGLKVNSKTNLEFFTEYKNNKYLFNYNEFYEIYLSDPNSIDAIINGVIKSAFDVHAGTVKVNIEKIFPYIKNKEFVKEYSEDCYEGDNLIRTQLNEEISVFFIEERGDEFYPIQKRDLVDLNYSFEDLRQNAAKNLTNLPNIEKHNTEGLYRIVAGGFFESSFIILDLFLRREFSVIGDIVIAIPTSDTLFVTGSEDEKNLSELRDIIEKLKNEGHSIISNKLFVLNDDNQLVVLEKHLEERLMYQDLQELKQKNEILFEKELLTANKFAELIIKKLSKRIEGIKIISRSRLSINTEYIDRKYGYTYTKCYKDYLKQPHLIDATIDKYLDLPFDFFMRKDIVETKNIFPIFKGKEAVKILSQDLRDFEKLIFERYNEELFIYYIENADKVHRFIRKSDMENLNYSIEDLRAKALENLTAVPEVSIEKGDGLYSVKYKGELASSLILVQLLWNKENFPVRGDIVVAIPNPKAVYVTGSIDQNNIFTINEHIKELKDKEVDIVSDKLFVFRENRFEVLE
;
A
#
# COMPACT_ATOMS: atom_id res chain seq x y z
N MET A 1 24.73 -60.37 -25.80
CA MET A 1 25.11 -58.95 -25.56
C MET A 1 24.07 -58.09 -26.27
N PHE A 2 22.99 -57.71 -25.57
CA PHE A 2 21.93 -56.86 -26.16
C PHE A 2 22.31 -55.40 -25.93
N PHE A 3 22.70 -54.70 -27.00
CA PHE A 3 22.82 -53.25 -27.00
C PHE A 3 21.42 -52.66 -26.81
N LYS A 4 21.06 -52.27 -25.57
CA LYS A 4 19.94 -51.33 -25.36
C LYS A 4 20.32 -50.04 -26.09
N LYS A 5 19.65 -49.76 -27.21
CA LYS A 5 19.68 -48.42 -27.84
C LYS A 5 19.40 -47.40 -26.72
N LYS A 6 20.35 -46.51 -26.43
CA LYS A 6 20.09 -45.34 -25.58
C LYS A 6 18.93 -44.59 -26.23
N LYS A 7 17.76 -44.58 -25.59
CA LYS A 7 16.63 -43.75 -26.01
C LYS A 7 17.16 -42.31 -26.03
N LYS A 8 16.97 -41.62 -27.16
CA LYS A 8 17.30 -40.19 -27.24
C LYS A 8 16.45 -39.49 -26.17
N LEU A 9 17.09 -38.79 -25.24
CA LEU A 9 16.39 -38.00 -24.24
C LEU A 9 15.69 -36.84 -24.94
N PHE A 10 14.44 -36.59 -24.57
CA PHE A 10 13.76 -35.36 -24.94
C PHE A 10 14.53 -34.16 -24.44
N SER A 11 14.69 -33.16 -25.30
CA SER A 11 15.02 -31.82 -24.83
C SER A 11 13.87 -31.25 -23.99
N GLN A 12 14.15 -30.21 -23.22
CA GLN A 12 13.16 -29.48 -22.43
C GLN A 12 11.96 -29.03 -23.28
N ASP A 13 12.22 -28.54 -24.49
CA ASP A 13 11.18 -28.17 -25.46
C ASP A 13 10.35 -29.35 -25.95
N GLU A 14 10.97 -30.51 -26.16
CA GLU A 14 10.29 -31.73 -26.57
C GLU A 14 9.43 -32.29 -25.41
N PHE A 15 9.95 -32.25 -24.19
CA PHE A 15 9.24 -32.64 -22.97
C PHE A 15 8.01 -31.76 -22.73
N ALA A 16 8.18 -30.43 -22.82
CA ALA A 16 7.09 -29.47 -22.67
C ALA A 16 5.95 -29.71 -23.69
N LYS A 17 6.29 -29.97 -24.96
CA LYS A 17 5.29 -30.27 -25.99
C LYS A 17 4.47 -31.51 -25.66
N ILE A 18 5.12 -32.58 -25.22
CA ILE A 18 4.45 -33.83 -24.84
C ILE A 18 3.53 -33.58 -23.63
N LEU A 19 4.00 -32.82 -22.65
CA LEU A 19 3.24 -32.50 -21.44
C LEU A 19 1.97 -31.70 -21.75
N ILE A 20 2.08 -30.68 -22.59
CA ILE A 20 0.94 -29.84 -23.04
C ILE A 20 -0.10 -30.68 -23.75
N GLU A 21 0.31 -31.49 -24.72
CA GLU A 21 -0.59 -32.38 -25.48
C GLU A 21 -1.37 -33.30 -24.53
N LYS A 22 -0.67 -33.90 -23.55
CA LYS A 22 -1.26 -34.83 -22.59
C LYS A 22 -2.19 -34.14 -21.59
N LEU A 23 -1.87 -32.92 -21.14
CA LEU A 23 -2.73 -32.12 -20.27
C LEU A 23 -4.04 -31.71 -20.96
N THR A 24 -3.96 -31.23 -22.19
CA THR A 24 -5.14 -30.84 -22.99
C THR A 24 -6.04 -32.04 -23.30
N LEU A 25 -5.48 -33.23 -23.48
CA LEU A 25 -6.27 -34.47 -23.64
C LEU A 25 -6.83 -35.02 -22.33
N GLY A 26 -6.14 -34.79 -21.21
CA GLY A 26 -6.50 -35.34 -19.89
C GLY A 26 -7.57 -34.55 -19.14
N ILE A 27 -7.73 -33.26 -19.46
CA ILE A 27 -8.67 -32.36 -18.77
C ILE A 27 -9.54 -31.65 -19.81
N ASP A 28 -10.81 -32.09 -19.92
CA ASP A 28 -11.76 -31.52 -20.88
C ASP A 28 -12.00 -30.03 -20.63
N GLY A 29 -11.91 -29.19 -21.67
CA GLY A 29 -12.06 -27.74 -21.55
C GLY A 29 -10.83 -26.97 -21.03
N LEU A 30 -9.70 -27.64 -20.78
CA LEU A 30 -8.42 -27.00 -20.44
C LEU A 30 -7.76 -26.42 -21.71
N LYS A 31 -7.45 -25.13 -21.70
CA LYS A 31 -6.58 -24.50 -22.71
C LYS A 31 -5.20 -24.27 -22.11
N VAL A 32 -4.16 -24.35 -22.94
CA VAL A 32 -2.79 -24.02 -22.51
C VAL A 32 -2.29 -22.86 -23.35
N ASN A 33 -1.94 -21.75 -22.71
CA ASN A 33 -1.55 -20.50 -23.35
C ASN A 33 -0.15 -20.06 -22.91
N SER A 34 0.62 -19.55 -23.87
CA SER A 34 2.01 -19.03 -23.77
C SER A 34 3.07 -19.98 -23.19
N LYS A 35 4.33 -19.64 -23.50
CA LYS A 35 5.52 -20.45 -23.24
C LYS A 35 6.63 -19.52 -22.74
N THR A 36 7.04 -19.68 -21.49
CA THR A 36 8.42 -19.37 -21.08
C THR A 36 9.24 -20.65 -21.15
N ASN A 37 10.57 -20.59 -20.97
CA ASN A 37 11.40 -21.78 -21.11
C ASN A 37 11.06 -22.88 -20.08
N LEU A 38 10.40 -22.58 -18.95
CA LEU A 38 10.19 -23.54 -17.84
C LEU A 38 8.75 -23.59 -17.29
N GLU A 39 7.85 -22.78 -17.81
CA GLU A 39 6.49 -22.63 -17.29
C GLU A 39 5.49 -22.45 -18.45
N PHE A 40 4.23 -22.85 -18.23
CA PHE A 40 3.12 -22.58 -19.13
C PHE A 40 1.86 -22.24 -18.34
N PHE A 41 0.96 -21.44 -18.93
CA PHE A 41 -0.32 -21.13 -18.31
C PHE A 41 -1.39 -22.11 -18.76
N THR A 42 -2.20 -22.58 -17.82
CA THR A 42 -3.40 -23.36 -18.12
C THR A 42 -4.65 -22.54 -17.80
N GLU A 43 -5.68 -22.64 -18.63
CA GLU A 43 -6.96 -21.95 -18.50
C GLU A 43 -8.08 -22.99 -18.45
N TYR A 44 -8.92 -22.95 -17.41
CA TYR A 44 -10.06 -23.84 -17.25
C TYR A 44 -11.22 -23.11 -16.59
N LYS A 45 -12.42 -23.18 -17.18
CA LYS A 45 -13.63 -22.49 -16.69
C LYS A 45 -13.38 -20.99 -16.38
N ASN A 46 -12.66 -20.30 -17.27
CA ASN A 46 -12.24 -18.89 -17.14
C ASN A 46 -11.22 -18.59 -16.03
N ASN A 47 -10.65 -19.61 -15.36
CA ASN A 47 -9.57 -19.43 -14.39
C ASN A 47 -8.24 -19.78 -15.05
N LYS A 48 -7.21 -18.95 -14.83
CA LYS A 48 -5.84 -19.20 -15.32
C LYS A 48 -4.90 -19.57 -14.17
N TYR A 49 -4.03 -20.54 -14.41
CA TYR A 49 -3.06 -21.07 -13.46
C TYR A 49 -1.69 -21.16 -14.12
N LEU A 50 -0.65 -20.71 -13.42
CA LEU A 50 0.74 -20.90 -13.83
C LEU A 50 1.21 -22.29 -13.40
N PHE A 51 1.76 -23.06 -14.33
CA PHE A 51 2.30 -24.38 -14.06
C PHE A 51 3.80 -24.39 -14.36
N ASN A 52 4.61 -24.63 -13.33
CA ASN A 52 6.05 -24.82 -13.48
C ASN A 52 6.34 -26.30 -13.69
N TYR A 53 7.03 -26.66 -14.77
CA TYR A 53 7.34 -28.05 -15.10
C TYR A 53 8.82 -28.42 -14.95
N ASN A 54 9.65 -27.51 -14.44
CA ASN A 54 11.09 -27.74 -14.32
C ASN A 54 11.41 -28.98 -13.49
N GLU A 55 10.77 -29.09 -12.33
CA GLU A 55 10.97 -30.22 -11.41
C GLU A 55 10.62 -31.56 -12.07
N PHE A 56 9.53 -31.61 -12.84
CA PHE A 56 9.15 -32.82 -13.59
C PHE A 56 10.15 -33.15 -14.71
N TYR A 57 10.78 -32.14 -15.32
CA TYR A 57 11.82 -32.35 -16.30
C TYR A 57 13.12 -32.86 -15.64
N GLU A 58 13.49 -32.36 -14.46
CA GLU A 58 14.62 -32.87 -13.67
C GLU A 58 14.41 -34.32 -13.21
N ILE A 59 13.18 -34.66 -12.78
CA ILE A 59 12.78 -36.04 -12.46
C ILE A 59 12.87 -36.93 -13.70
N TYR A 60 12.43 -36.44 -14.87
CA TYR A 60 12.56 -37.17 -16.14
C TYR A 60 14.03 -37.38 -16.55
N LEU A 61 14.90 -36.40 -16.35
CA LEU A 61 16.34 -36.57 -16.61
C LEU A 61 16.96 -37.64 -15.69
N SER A 62 16.45 -37.75 -14.46
CA SER A 62 16.89 -38.73 -13.47
C SER A 62 16.35 -40.14 -13.73
N ASP A 63 15.11 -40.27 -14.23
CA ASP A 63 14.52 -41.55 -14.68
C ASP A 63 13.68 -41.42 -15.97
N PRO A 64 14.33 -41.48 -17.15
CA PRO A 64 13.65 -41.30 -18.43
C PRO A 64 12.64 -42.39 -18.81
N ASN A 65 12.67 -43.53 -18.11
CA ASN A 65 11.73 -44.63 -18.38
C ASN A 65 10.37 -44.41 -17.71
N SER A 66 10.29 -43.49 -16.75
CA SER A 66 9.09 -43.18 -15.98
C SER A 66 8.25 -42.04 -16.56
N ILE A 67 8.51 -41.62 -17.81
CA ILE A 67 7.84 -40.46 -18.43
C ILE A 67 6.30 -40.52 -18.36
N ASP A 68 5.69 -41.68 -18.62
CA ASP A 68 4.23 -41.81 -18.55
C ASP A 68 3.70 -41.66 -17.11
N ALA A 69 4.45 -42.14 -16.12
CA ALA A 69 4.10 -41.98 -14.70
C ALA A 69 4.25 -40.53 -14.24
N ILE A 70 5.32 -39.86 -14.67
CA ILE A 70 5.58 -38.44 -14.41
C ILE A 70 4.46 -37.59 -15.03
N ILE A 71 4.12 -37.81 -16.30
CA ILE A 71 3.04 -37.09 -17.00
C ILE A 71 1.69 -37.32 -16.32
N ASN A 72 1.37 -38.56 -15.91
CA ASN A 72 0.11 -38.83 -15.22
C ASN A 72 0.06 -38.17 -13.82
N GLY A 73 1.18 -38.05 -13.12
CA GLY A 73 1.30 -37.29 -11.88
C GLY A 73 1.00 -35.80 -12.10
N VAL A 74 1.55 -35.23 -13.16
CA VAL A 74 1.31 -33.83 -13.57
C VAL A 74 -0.17 -33.59 -13.90
N ILE A 75 -0.80 -34.47 -14.69
CA ILE A 75 -2.22 -34.36 -15.05
C ILE A 75 -3.09 -34.40 -13.79
N LYS A 76 -2.77 -35.28 -12.83
CA LYS A 76 -3.51 -35.38 -11.58
C LYS A 76 -3.36 -34.12 -10.73
N SER A 77 -2.13 -33.61 -10.55
CA SER A 77 -1.86 -32.36 -9.83
C SER A 77 -2.61 -31.18 -10.47
N ALA A 78 -2.55 -31.05 -11.79
CA ALA A 78 -3.32 -30.04 -12.53
C ALA A 78 -4.84 -30.20 -12.34
N PHE A 79 -5.36 -31.42 -12.36
CA PHE A 79 -6.80 -31.68 -12.18
C PHE A 79 -7.29 -31.34 -10.76
N ASP A 80 -6.50 -31.65 -9.72
CA ASP A 80 -6.84 -31.36 -8.32
C ASP A 80 -6.91 -29.84 -8.07
N VAL A 81 -6.08 -29.05 -8.77
CA VAL A 81 -6.09 -27.58 -8.78
C VAL A 81 -7.35 -27.00 -9.47
N HIS A 82 -7.84 -27.68 -10.51
CA HIS A 82 -8.99 -27.28 -11.33
C HIS A 82 -10.35 -27.76 -10.77
N ALA A 83 -10.37 -28.84 -9.99
CA ALA A 83 -11.58 -29.44 -9.43
C ALA A 83 -12.16 -28.69 -8.21
N GLY A 84 -11.46 -27.68 -7.68
CA GLY A 84 -11.93 -26.90 -6.52
C GLY A 84 -12.10 -27.72 -5.24
N THR A 85 -11.50 -28.92 -5.19
CA THR A 85 -11.66 -29.86 -4.07
C THR A 85 -10.68 -29.61 -2.92
N VAL A 86 -9.71 -28.73 -3.09
CA VAL A 86 -8.71 -28.43 -2.05
C VAL A 86 -9.09 -27.11 -1.36
N LYS A 87 -9.66 -27.24 -0.17
CA LYS A 87 -9.92 -26.10 0.73
C LYS A 87 -8.58 -25.49 1.15
N VAL A 88 -8.45 -24.18 1.00
CA VAL A 88 -7.27 -23.41 1.41
C VAL A 88 -7.00 -23.61 2.90
N ASN A 89 -5.77 -23.98 3.26
CA ASN A 89 -5.35 -24.15 4.64
C ASN A 89 -4.58 -22.93 5.15
N ILE A 90 -5.24 -22.11 5.98
CA ILE A 90 -4.68 -20.90 6.56
C ILE A 90 -3.40 -21.13 7.39
N GLU A 91 -3.25 -22.28 8.03
CA GLU A 91 -2.05 -22.61 8.85
C GLU A 91 -0.81 -22.89 7.99
N LYS A 92 -1.02 -23.05 6.68
CA LYS A 92 0.02 -23.28 5.69
C LYS A 92 0.24 -22.09 4.76
N ILE A 93 -0.34 -20.94 5.08
CA ILE A 93 -0.11 -19.72 4.32
C ILE A 93 1.07 -18.96 4.89
N PHE A 94 2.01 -18.60 4.03
CA PHE A 94 3.20 -17.84 4.39
C PHE A 94 3.36 -16.59 3.52
N PRO A 95 3.93 -15.51 4.08
CA PRO A 95 4.42 -14.40 3.28
C PRO A 95 5.55 -14.85 2.36
N TYR A 96 5.61 -14.28 1.16
CA TYR A 96 6.63 -14.61 0.16
C TYR A 96 7.07 -13.36 -0.59
N ILE A 97 8.38 -13.06 -0.55
CA ILE A 97 8.92 -11.81 -1.12
C ILE A 97 9.31 -12.01 -2.58
N LYS A 98 8.91 -11.05 -3.44
CA LYS A 98 9.31 -11.00 -4.85
C LYS A 98 9.66 -9.59 -5.28
N ASN A 99 10.45 -9.51 -6.35
CA ASN A 99 10.89 -8.25 -6.94
C ASN A 99 9.83 -7.61 -7.84
N LYS A 100 10.07 -6.37 -8.24
CA LYS A 100 9.19 -5.62 -9.12
C LYS A 100 9.13 -6.19 -10.54
N GLU A 101 10.18 -6.86 -11.02
CA GLU A 101 10.21 -7.52 -12.32
C GLU A 101 9.18 -8.65 -12.37
N PHE A 102 9.14 -9.49 -11.33
CA PHE A 102 8.14 -10.54 -11.16
C PHE A 102 6.72 -9.94 -11.18
N VAL A 103 6.50 -8.81 -10.50
CA VAL A 103 5.20 -8.12 -10.52
C VAL A 103 4.82 -7.68 -11.93
N LYS A 104 5.77 -7.14 -12.71
CA LYS A 104 5.55 -6.67 -14.09
C LYS A 104 5.22 -7.82 -15.02
N GLU A 105 6.05 -8.86 -15.02
CA GLU A 105 5.84 -10.09 -15.82
C GLU A 105 4.46 -10.69 -15.53
N TYR A 106 4.08 -10.78 -14.25
CA TYR A 106 2.75 -11.28 -13.86
C TYR A 106 1.59 -10.36 -14.27
N SER A 107 1.82 -9.05 -14.32
CA SER A 107 0.79 -8.06 -14.68
C SER A 107 0.58 -7.92 -16.19
N GLU A 108 1.62 -8.13 -17.00
CA GLU A 108 1.58 -7.97 -18.45
C GLU A 108 0.95 -9.19 -19.14
N ASP A 109 1.08 -10.38 -18.57
CA ASP A 109 0.50 -11.62 -19.11
C ASP A 109 -0.97 -11.88 -18.69
N CYS A 110 -1.53 -11.07 -17.79
CA CYS A 110 -2.85 -11.27 -17.21
C CYS A 110 -3.77 -10.05 -17.39
N TYR A 111 -4.94 -10.25 -17.99
CA TYR A 111 -6.12 -9.37 -17.79
C TYR A 111 -6.62 -9.37 -16.32
N GLU A 112 -5.92 -10.05 -15.39
CA GLU A 112 -6.30 -10.24 -13.99
C GLU A 112 -5.12 -10.13 -13.01
N GLY A 113 -4.12 -9.28 -13.28
CA GLY A 113 -3.10 -8.93 -12.28
C GLY A 113 -3.69 -8.43 -10.93
N ASP A 114 -4.96 -8.03 -10.94
CA ASP A 114 -5.74 -7.61 -9.78
C ASP A 114 -6.24 -8.77 -8.89
N ASN A 115 -6.15 -10.03 -9.29
CA ASN A 115 -6.67 -11.15 -8.49
C ASN A 115 -5.67 -11.68 -7.45
N LEU A 116 -4.37 -11.40 -7.62
CA LEU A 116 -3.36 -11.76 -6.64
C LEU A 116 -3.37 -10.82 -5.45
N ILE A 117 -3.23 -11.40 -4.27
CA ILE A 117 -3.12 -10.63 -3.04
C ILE A 117 -1.66 -10.28 -2.81
N ARG A 118 -1.36 -8.98 -2.78
CA ARG A 118 -0.01 -8.48 -2.49
C ARG A 118 -0.02 -7.17 -1.71
N THR A 119 1.09 -6.88 -1.05
CA THR A 119 1.42 -5.56 -0.51
C THR A 119 2.80 -5.15 -0.97
N GLN A 120 2.92 -3.94 -1.52
CA GLN A 120 4.21 -3.37 -1.87
C GLN A 120 4.92 -2.89 -0.59
N LEU A 121 6.17 -3.31 -0.37
CA LEU A 121 6.96 -2.83 0.77
C LEU A 121 7.75 -1.57 0.43
N ASN A 122 8.29 -1.53 -0.79
CA ASN A 122 8.97 -0.37 -1.36
C ASN A 122 8.99 -0.48 -2.90
N GLU A 123 9.74 0.39 -3.57
CA GLU A 123 9.86 0.41 -5.03
C GLU A 123 10.52 -0.83 -5.65
N GLU A 124 11.23 -1.65 -4.86
CA GLU A 124 11.95 -2.84 -5.32
C GLU A 124 11.20 -4.15 -5.06
N ILE A 125 10.51 -4.28 -3.91
CA ILE A 125 9.96 -5.57 -3.47
C ILE A 125 8.49 -5.50 -3.04
N SER A 126 7.80 -6.62 -3.22
CA SER A 126 6.42 -6.85 -2.81
C SER A 126 6.28 -8.16 -2.04
N VAL A 127 5.35 -8.19 -1.08
CA VAL A 127 4.93 -9.37 -0.34
C VAL A 127 3.73 -9.98 -1.04
N PHE A 128 3.87 -11.24 -1.43
CA PHE A 128 2.79 -12.13 -1.85
C PHE A 128 2.47 -13.11 -0.71
N PHE A 129 1.37 -13.83 -0.85
CA PHE A 129 0.98 -14.89 0.07
C PHE A 129 0.90 -16.18 -0.70
N ILE A 130 1.49 -17.25 -0.16
CA ILE A 130 1.47 -18.58 -0.77
C ILE A 130 1.02 -19.61 0.26
N GLU A 131 0.26 -20.60 -0.17
CA GLU A 131 -0.04 -21.81 0.59
C GLU A 131 0.97 -22.90 0.27
N GLU A 132 1.63 -23.42 1.30
CA GLU A 132 2.48 -24.60 1.24
C GLU A 132 1.61 -25.87 1.23
N ARG A 133 1.73 -26.70 0.19
CA ARG A 133 1.03 -27.98 0.05
C ARG A 133 2.02 -29.09 -0.28
N GLY A 134 2.66 -29.64 0.76
CA GLY A 134 3.77 -30.57 0.56
C GLY A 134 4.98 -29.81 0.01
N ASP A 135 5.51 -30.24 -1.13
CA ASP A 135 6.64 -29.58 -1.80
C ASP A 135 6.19 -28.48 -2.81
N GLU A 136 4.87 -28.28 -2.96
CA GLU A 136 4.30 -27.31 -3.89
C GLU A 136 3.82 -26.03 -3.19
N PHE A 137 3.89 -24.89 -3.90
CA PHE A 137 3.48 -23.59 -3.40
C PHE A 137 2.41 -22.94 -4.29
N TYR A 138 1.32 -22.50 -3.67
CA TYR A 138 0.16 -21.98 -4.39
C TYR A 138 -0.10 -20.51 -4.01
N PRO A 139 -0.10 -19.56 -4.96
CA PRO A 139 -0.36 -18.15 -4.64
C PRO A 139 -1.81 -17.94 -4.23
N ILE A 140 -2.00 -17.16 -3.15
CA ILE A 140 -3.33 -16.80 -2.65
C ILE A 140 -3.95 -15.69 -3.51
N GLN A 141 -5.20 -15.90 -3.89
CA GLN A 141 -6.02 -15.01 -4.69
C GLN A 141 -7.15 -14.38 -3.87
N LYS A 142 -7.75 -13.30 -4.38
CA LYS A 142 -8.88 -12.62 -3.74
C LYS A 142 -10.07 -13.54 -3.43
N ARG A 143 -10.34 -14.54 -4.29
CA ARG A 143 -11.40 -15.53 -4.05
C ARG A 143 -11.11 -16.43 -2.85
N ASP A 144 -9.85 -16.73 -2.58
CA ASP A 144 -9.46 -17.59 -1.46
C ASP A 144 -9.76 -16.92 -0.12
N LEU A 145 -9.70 -15.59 -0.04
CA LEU A 145 -10.17 -14.84 1.14
C LEU A 145 -11.67 -15.00 1.39
N VAL A 146 -12.47 -15.07 0.32
CA VAL A 146 -13.92 -15.29 0.42
C VAL A 146 -14.17 -16.70 0.95
N ASP A 147 -13.46 -17.70 0.44
CA ASP A 147 -13.57 -19.09 0.87
C ASP A 147 -13.10 -19.30 2.33
N LEU A 148 -12.08 -18.55 2.75
CA LEU A 148 -11.60 -18.53 4.13
C LEU A 148 -12.49 -17.71 5.06
N ASN A 149 -13.34 -16.83 4.52
CA ASN A 149 -14.03 -15.75 5.26
C ASN A 149 -13.05 -14.87 6.06
N TYR A 150 -11.92 -14.51 5.43
CA TYR A 150 -10.85 -13.71 6.03
C TYR A 150 -10.77 -12.33 5.39
N SER A 151 -10.48 -11.30 6.18
CA SER A 151 -10.00 -10.04 5.63
C SER A 151 -8.53 -10.17 5.19
N PHE A 152 -8.08 -9.20 4.39
CA PHE A 152 -6.66 -9.15 4.02
C PHE A 152 -5.74 -9.00 5.23
N GLU A 153 -6.17 -8.28 6.27
CA GLU A 153 -5.40 -8.12 7.50
C GLU A 153 -5.35 -9.42 8.31
N ASP A 154 -6.44 -10.19 8.36
CA ASP A 154 -6.46 -11.50 9.02
C ASP A 154 -5.47 -12.45 8.33
N LEU A 155 -5.40 -12.44 7.00
CA LEU A 155 -4.42 -13.20 6.23
C LEU A 155 -2.99 -12.79 6.61
N ARG A 156 -2.69 -11.48 6.63
CA ARG A 156 -1.37 -10.96 6.99
C ARG A 156 -0.93 -11.40 8.38
N GLN A 157 -1.80 -11.25 9.37
CA GLN A 157 -1.50 -11.59 10.75
C GLN A 157 -1.27 -13.09 10.93
N ASN A 158 -2.11 -13.93 10.29
CA ASN A 158 -1.95 -15.38 10.36
C ASN A 158 -0.69 -15.84 9.61
N ALA A 159 -0.41 -15.29 8.44
CA ALA A 159 0.79 -15.63 7.69
C ALA A 159 2.08 -15.23 8.44
N ALA A 160 2.10 -14.07 9.09
CA ALA A 160 3.21 -13.66 9.95
C ALA A 160 3.35 -14.57 11.18
N LYS A 161 2.23 -15.01 11.77
CA LYS A 161 2.23 -15.98 12.88
C LYS A 161 2.77 -17.34 12.44
N ASN A 162 2.38 -17.82 11.25
CA ASN A 162 2.90 -19.07 10.70
C ASN A 162 4.41 -19.00 10.51
N LEU A 163 4.93 -17.86 10.03
CA LEU A 163 6.36 -17.61 9.90
C LEU A 163 7.09 -17.71 11.26
N THR A 164 6.52 -17.15 12.33
CA THR A 164 7.11 -17.26 13.68
C THR A 164 7.05 -18.69 14.27
N ASN A 165 6.20 -19.55 13.72
CA ASN A 165 6.06 -20.94 14.14
C ASN A 165 6.91 -21.90 13.32
N LEU A 166 7.70 -21.41 12.35
CA LEU A 166 8.59 -22.27 11.59
C LEU A 166 9.59 -22.97 12.54
N PRO A 167 9.79 -24.29 12.39
CA PRO A 167 10.77 -25.01 13.19
C PRO A 167 12.19 -24.57 12.80
N ASN A 168 13.12 -24.66 13.77
CA ASN A 168 14.57 -24.51 13.55
C ASN A 168 15.01 -23.15 12.97
N ILE A 169 14.42 -22.06 13.45
CA ILE A 169 14.92 -20.71 13.13
C ILE A 169 16.27 -20.51 13.83
N GLU A 170 17.34 -20.48 13.06
CA GLU A 170 18.71 -20.27 13.52
C GLU A 170 19.24 -18.91 13.09
N LYS A 171 20.03 -18.31 13.97
CA LYS A 171 20.73 -17.05 13.74
C LYS A 171 22.23 -17.30 13.83
N HIS A 172 22.92 -17.23 12.71
CA HIS A 172 24.38 -17.29 12.68
C HIS A 172 24.93 -15.86 12.73
N ASN A 173 25.86 -15.60 13.65
CA ASN A 173 26.56 -14.34 13.75
C ASN A 173 28.04 -14.57 13.40
N THR A 174 28.56 -13.82 12.44
CA THR A 174 29.98 -13.77 12.10
C THR A 174 30.42 -12.32 12.18
N GLU A 175 31.03 -11.93 13.30
CA GLU A 175 31.58 -10.58 13.51
C GLU A 175 30.62 -9.42 13.20
N GLY A 176 29.34 -9.55 13.58
CA GLY A 176 28.33 -8.50 13.36
C GLY A 176 27.53 -8.64 12.06
N LEU A 177 27.94 -9.55 11.18
CA LEU A 177 27.12 -10.01 10.05
C LEU A 177 26.27 -11.20 10.50
N TYR A 178 24.96 -11.01 10.49
CA TYR A 178 24.00 -12.04 10.86
C TYR A 178 23.36 -12.66 9.62
N ARG A 179 23.16 -13.98 9.65
CA ARG A 179 22.37 -14.73 8.68
C ARG A 179 21.25 -15.47 9.40
N ILE A 180 20.03 -15.34 8.90
CA ILE A 180 18.89 -16.14 9.35
C ILE A 180 18.81 -17.39 8.48
N VAL A 181 18.57 -18.55 9.12
CA VAL A 181 18.31 -19.84 8.47
C VAL A 181 17.03 -20.39 9.06
N ALA A 182 16.07 -20.75 8.20
CA ALA A 182 14.72 -21.13 8.57
C ALA A 182 14.11 -22.12 7.56
N GLY A 183 14.86 -23.19 7.22
CA GLY A 183 14.35 -24.28 6.38
C GLY A 183 14.50 -24.09 4.87
N GLY A 184 15.05 -22.96 4.40
CA GLY A 184 15.52 -22.76 3.02
C GLY A 184 14.49 -22.19 2.04
N PHE A 185 13.39 -21.60 2.49
CA PHE A 185 12.37 -21.06 1.59
C PHE A 185 11.77 -19.72 2.01
N PHE A 186 11.67 -19.45 3.31
CA PHE A 186 10.95 -18.30 3.87
C PHE A 186 11.85 -17.31 4.60
N GLU A 187 13.17 -17.48 4.55
CA GLU A 187 14.15 -16.62 5.24
C GLU A 187 13.95 -15.15 4.89
N SER A 188 13.83 -14.84 3.61
CA SER A 188 13.59 -13.46 3.14
C SER A 188 12.29 -12.87 3.72
N SER A 189 11.31 -13.70 4.03
CA SER A 189 10.02 -13.24 4.57
C SER A 189 10.10 -12.80 6.02
N PHE A 190 11.16 -13.13 6.77
CA PHE A 190 11.35 -12.64 8.14
C PHE A 190 11.51 -11.12 8.22
N ILE A 191 11.72 -10.45 7.07
CA ILE A 191 11.73 -8.99 7.01
C ILE A 191 10.41 -8.35 7.45
N ILE A 192 9.28 -9.08 7.39
CA ILE A 192 7.98 -8.55 7.81
C ILE A 192 7.80 -8.53 9.34
N LEU A 193 8.71 -9.16 10.09
CA LEU A 193 8.63 -9.30 11.53
C LEU A 193 9.45 -8.19 12.21
N ASP A 194 9.03 -6.93 12.08
CA ASP A 194 9.79 -5.76 12.55
C ASP A 194 10.28 -5.86 14.00
N LEU A 195 9.42 -6.39 14.89
CA LEU A 195 9.75 -6.57 16.31
C LEU A 195 10.82 -7.64 16.54
N PHE A 196 10.87 -8.67 15.69
CA PHE A 196 11.91 -9.70 15.72
C PHE A 196 13.25 -9.07 15.30
N LEU A 197 13.26 -8.35 14.17
CA LEU A 197 14.47 -7.69 13.67
C LEU A 197 15.09 -6.74 14.70
N ARG A 198 14.29 -5.89 15.35
CA ARG A 198 14.82 -4.91 16.33
C ARG A 198 15.30 -5.53 17.64
N ARG A 199 14.76 -6.69 18.04
CA ARG A 199 15.12 -7.34 19.31
C ARG A 199 16.32 -8.25 19.16
N GLU A 200 16.43 -8.91 18.01
CA GLU A 200 17.37 -10.02 17.83
C GLU A 200 18.75 -9.60 17.33
N PHE A 201 18.88 -8.42 16.71
CA PHE A 201 20.11 -7.98 16.08
C PHE A 201 20.72 -6.79 16.82
N SER A 202 21.93 -6.99 17.34
CA SER A 202 22.77 -5.93 17.88
C SER A 202 23.82 -5.56 16.83
N VAL A 203 23.67 -4.38 16.24
CA VAL A 203 24.49 -3.88 15.12
C VAL A 203 24.99 -2.46 15.40
N ILE A 204 26.01 -2.02 14.65
CA ILE A 204 26.57 -0.67 14.75
C ILE A 204 25.85 0.24 13.74
N GLY A 205 25.19 1.29 14.24
CA GLY A 205 24.34 2.16 13.41
C GLY A 205 22.90 1.62 13.26
N ASP A 206 22.28 1.93 12.13
CA ASP A 206 20.93 1.45 11.80
C ASP A 206 20.98 -0.01 11.30
N ILE A 207 19.87 -0.75 11.46
CA ILE A 207 19.76 -2.12 10.96
C ILE A 207 19.70 -2.11 9.44
N VAL A 208 20.70 -2.72 8.81
CA VAL A 208 20.77 -2.95 7.37
C VAL A 208 20.45 -4.40 7.07
N ILE A 209 19.63 -4.61 6.04
CA ILE A 209 19.08 -5.88 5.62
C ILE A 209 19.43 -6.13 4.17
N ALA A 210 19.88 -7.34 3.86
CA ALA A 210 20.00 -7.83 2.49
C ALA A 210 19.09 -9.05 2.29
N ILE A 211 18.36 -9.05 1.18
CA ILE A 211 17.51 -10.16 0.72
C ILE A 211 17.89 -10.56 -0.72
N PRO A 212 19.07 -11.18 -0.91
CA PRO A 212 19.53 -11.57 -2.24
C PRO A 212 18.56 -12.55 -2.91
N THR A 213 18.08 -13.56 -2.19
CA THR A 213 17.25 -14.66 -2.70
C THR A 213 16.13 -14.99 -1.69
N SER A 214 15.17 -15.85 -2.05
CA SER A 214 14.04 -16.17 -1.15
C SER A 214 14.47 -16.88 0.13
N ASP A 215 15.53 -17.67 0.04
CA ASP A 215 16.11 -18.50 1.09
C ASP A 215 17.26 -17.82 1.86
N THR A 216 17.47 -16.51 1.63
CA THR A 216 18.49 -15.75 2.34
C THR A 216 17.96 -14.47 2.95
N LEU A 217 18.39 -14.23 4.19
CA LEU A 217 18.21 -12.96 4.87
C LEU A 217 19.45 -12.68 5.70
N PHE A 218 20.10 -11.56 5.38
CA PHE A 218 21.26 -11.09 6.12
C PHE A 218 20.97 -9.77 6.81
N VAL A 219 21.58 -9.57 7.97
CA VAL A 219 21.44 -8.36 8.78
C VAL A 219 22.81 -7.88 9.24
N THR A 220 23.08 -6.58 9.11
CA THR A 220 24.29 -5.92 9.63
C THR A 220 24.00 -4.48 10.05
N GLY A 221 25.02 -3.73 10.45
CA GLY A 221 24.94 -2.33 10.82
C GLY A 221 25.25 -1.38 9.67
N SER A 222 24.58 -0.22 9.64
CA SER A 222 24.81 0.82 8.63
C SER A 222 26.16 1.50 8.73
N GLU A 223 26.86 1.34 9.86
CA GLU A 223 28.20 1.91 10.08
C GLU A 223 29.30 0.83 9.97
N ASP A 224 28.93 -0.40 9.60
CA ASP A 224 29.85 -1.52 9.44
C ASP A 224 30.26 -1.67 7.97
N GLU A 225 31.12 -0.77 7.51
CA GLU A 225 31.57 -0.72 6.11
C GLU A 225 32.17 -2.05 5.62
N LYS A 226 32.82 -2.81 6.51
CA LYS A 226 33.36 -4.14 6.20
C LYS A 226 32.22 -5.09 5.84
N ASN A 227 31.23 -5.23 6.73
CA ASN A 227 30.11 -6.14 6.50
C ASN A 227 29.17 -5.65 5.39
N LEU A 228 29.04 -4.34 5.17
CA LEU A 228 28.33 -3.79 4.02
C LEU A 228 29.00 -4.16 2.70
N SER A 229 30.33 -4.09 2.62
CA SER A 229 31.09 -4.55 1.45
C SER A 229 30.91 -6.05 1.24
N GLU A 230 31.02 -6.86 2.30
CA GLU A 230 30.86 -8.31 2.24
C GLU A 230 29.46 -8.72 1.73
N LEU A 231 28.41 -8.02 2.18
CA LEU A 231 27.05 -8.25 1.67
C LEU A 231 26.92 -8.00 0.16
N ARG A 232 27.59 -6.97 -0.36
CA ARG A 232 27.59 -6.67 -1.80
C ARG A 232 28.31 -7.75 -2.60
N ASP A 233 29.44 -8.25 -2.07
CA ASP A 233 30.17 -9.35 -2.69
C ASP A 233 29.37 -10.64 -2.69
N ILE A 234 28.64 -10.95 -1.61
CA ILE A 234 27.72 -12.10 -1.53
C ILE A 234 26.62 -11.98 -2.59
N ILE A 235 25.99 -10.81 -2.72
CA ILE A 235 24.93 -10.56 -3.71
C ILE A 235 25.47 -10.75 -5.14
N GLU A 236 26.61 -10.16 -5.47
CA GLU A 236 27.20 -10.28 -6.82
C GLU A 236 27.64 -11.73 -7.10
N LYS A 237 28.15 -12.45 -6.11
CA LYS A 237 28.45 -13.88 -6.25
C LYS A 237 27.19 -14.69 -6.57
N LEU A 238 26.11 -14.52 -5.82
CA LEU A 238 24.85 -15.24 -6.07
C LEU A 238 24.28 -14.91 -7.45
N LYS A 239 24.37 -13.66 -7.87
CA LYS A 239 23.96 -13.22 -9.20
C LYS A 239 24.79 -13.89 -10.30
N ASN A 240 26.11 -13.97 -10.14
CA ASN A 240 27.02 -14.60 -11.10
C ASN A 240 26.84 -16.13 -11.17
N GLU A 241 26.40 -16.75 -10.09
CA GLU A 241 26.03 -18.17 -10.03
C GLU A 241 24.64 -18.46 -10.66
N GLY A 242 23.91 -17.43 -11.08
CA GLY A 242 22.62 -17.57 -11.77
C GLY A 242 21.43 -17.78 -10.85
N HIS A 243 21.55 -17.46 -9.55
CA HIS A 243 20.43 -17.54 -8.61
C HIS A 243 19.33 -16.52 -8.95
N SER A 244 18.09 -16.84 -8.59
CA SER A 244 16.94 -15.94 -8.76
C SER A 244 17.00 -14.79 -7.74
N ILE A 245 17.58 -13.66 -8.16
CA ILE A 245 17.78 -12.51 -7.29
C ILE A 245 16.45 -11.76 -7.01
N ILE A 246 16.10 -11.61 -5.73
CA ILE A 246 15.01 -10.74 -5.28
C ILE A 246 15.47 -9.28 -5.27
N SER A 247 16.64 -8.99 -4.67
CA SER A 247 17.16 -7.62 -4.68
C SER A 247 18.68 -7.62 -4.65
N ASN A 248 19.27 -6.72 -5.41
CA ASN A 248 20.70 -6.38 -5.31
C ASN A 248 20.97 -5.16 -4.43
N LYS A 249 19.92 -4.64 -3.77
CA LYS A 249 19.99 -3.47 -2.90
C LYS A 249 20.07 -3.90 -1.44
N LEU A 250 20.73 -3.05 -0.66
CA LEU A 250 20.68 -3.10 0.80
C LEU A 250 19.54 -2.21 1.27
N PHE A 251 18.83 -2.63 2.31
CA PHE A 251 17.70 -1.90 2.86
C PHE A 251 17.99 -1.51 4.31
N VAL A 252 17.60 -0.32 4.72
CA VAL A 252 17.57 0.10 6.12
C VAL A 252 16.15 -0.06 6.62
N LEU A 253 15.99 -0.72 7.76
CA LEU A 253 14.73 -0.64 8.51
C LEU A 253 14.71 0.71 9.22
N ASN A 254 14.03 1.68 8.62
CA ASN A 254 13.99 3.04 9.15
C ASN A 254 13.16 3.12 10.45
N ASP A 255 13.11 4.29 11.08
CA ASP A 255 12.38 4.50 12.33
C ASP A 255 10.84 4.33 12.20
N ASP A 256 10.31 4.34 10.96
CA ASP A 256 8.90 4.12 10.62
C ASP A 256 8.56 2.64 10.38
N ASN A 257 9.50 1.71 10.62
CA ASN A 257 9.40 0.30 10.23
C ASN A 257 9.22 0.10 8.71
N GLN A 258 9.70 1.04 7.91
CA GLN A 258 9.73 0.90 6.46
C GLN A 258 11.11 0.46 6.01
N LEU A 259 11.14 -0.45 5.04
CA LEU A 259 12.36 -0.87 4.37
C LEU A 259 12.70 0.13 3.27
N VAL A 260 13.68 0.99 3.52
CA VAL A 260 14.14 2.01 2.57
C VAL A 260 15.48 1.57 1.98
N VAL A 261 15.73 1.83 0.70
CA VAL A 261 17.03 1.56 0.07
C VAL A 261 18.13 2.34 0.81
N LEU A 262 19.19 1.64 1.23
CA LEU A 262 20.28 2.17 2.06
C LEU A 262 20.89 3.43 1.45
N GLU A 263 21.16 3.44 0.15
CA GLU A 263 21.76 4.58 -0.53
C GLU A 263 20.88 5.83 -0.43
N LYS A 264 19.56 5.69 -0.61
CA LYS A 264 18.60 6.79 -0.44
C LYS A 264 18.57 7.28 1.01
N HIS A 265 18.60 6.37 1.97
CA HIS A 265 18.62 6.70 3.39
C HIS A 265 19.90 7.46 3.79
N LEU A 266 21.05 7.07 3.24
CA LEU A 266 22.33 7.74 3.45
C LEU A 266 22.36 9.12 2.78
N GLU A 267 21.85 9.25 1.54
CA GLU A 267 21.71 10.55 0.85
C GLU A 267 20.82 11.53 1.62
N GLU A 268 19.68 11.06 2.13
CA GLU A 268 18.82 11.86 3.00
C GLU A 268 19.59 12.33 4.24
N ARG A 269 20.34 11.43 4.90
CA ARG A 269 21.15 11.78 6.08
C ARG A 269 22.26 12.78 5.78
N LEU A 270 22.97 12.64 4.66
CA LEU A 270 24.00 13.56 4.22
C LEU A 270 23.42 14.94 3.93
N MET A 271 22.28 15.01 3.25
CA MET A 271 21.55 16.27 3.04
C MET A 271 21.16 16.92 4.37
N TYR A 272 20.74 16.13 5.36
CA TYR A 272 20.46 16.65 6.72
C TYR A 272 21.72 17.14 7.43
N GLN A 273 22.87 16.48 7.28
CA GLN A 273 24.13 16.89 7.87
C GLN A 273 24.67 18.17 7.21
N ASP A 274 24.63 18.26 5.88
CA ASP A 274 24.99 19.46 5.12
C ASP A 274 24.11 20.65 5.49
N LEU A 275 22.81 20.43 5.73
CA LEU A 275 21.91 21.47 6.25
C LEU A 275 22.26 21.91 7.68
N GLN A 276 22.88 21.06 8.50
CA GLN A 276 23.35 21.42 9.84
C GLN A 276 24.72 22.12 9.80
N GLU A 277 25.61 21.72 8.89
CA GLU A 277 26.90 22.39 8.67
C GLU A 277 26.74 23.77 8.00
N LEU A 278 25.81 23.89 7.04
CA LEU A 278 25.41 25.18 6.46
C LEU A 278 24.77 26.11 7.50
N LYS A 279 24.11 25.56 8.53
CA LYS A 279 23.62 26.32 9.71
C LYS A 279 24.72 26.75 10.67
N GLN A 280 25.81 25.98 10.79
CA GLN A 280 26.99 26.41 11.55
C GLN A 280 27.78 27.50 10.82
N LYS A 281 27.77 27.50 9.49
CA LYS A 281 28.47 28.50 8.67
C LYS A 281 27.68 29.79 8.40
N ASN A 282 26.35 29.74 8.40
CA ASN A 282 25.52 30.93 8.24
C ASN A 282 24.85 31.28 9.57
N GLU A 283 25.27 32.41 10.16
CA GLU A 283 24.60 33.09 11.27
C GLU A 283 23.16 33.50 10.88
N ILE A 284 22.24 32.54 10.84
CA ILE A 284 20.82 32.82 10.93
C ILE A 284 20.44 32.52 12.37
N LEU A 285 20.36 33.58 13.18
CA LEU A 285 19.82 33.56 14.54
C LEU A 285 18.40 32.99 14.51
N PHE A 286 18.26 31.70 14.82
CA PHE A 286 17.07 31.22 15.52
C PHE A 286 17.43 31.22 17.01
N GLU A 287 16.81 32.10 17.79
CA GLU A 287 17.07 32.28 19.23
C GLU A 287 16.78 31.03 20.11
N LYS A 288 16.36 29.90 19.52
CA LYS A 288 16.17 28.63 20.22
C LYS A 288 16.73 27.46 19.43
N GLU A 289 17.54 26.66 20.13
CA GLU A 289 18.02 25.36 19.69
C GLU A 289 16.83 24.48 19.24
N LEU A 290 16.93 23.87 18.06
CA LEU A 290 15.88 22.97 17.55
C LEU A 290 15.74 21.75 18.46
N LEU A 291 14.50 21.26 18.61
CA LEU A 291 14.24 20.04 19.37
C LEU A 291 14.80 18.84 18.62
N THR A 292 15.54 17.99 19.34
CA THR A 292 15.86 16.65 18.85
C THR A 292 14.58 15.82 18.74
N ALA A 293 14.60 14.76 17.93
CA ALA A 293 13.47 13.82 17.80
C ALA A 293 12.95 13.33 19.17
N ASN A 294 13.86 13.08 20.12
CA ASN A 294 13.49 12.72 21.48
C ASN A 294 12.76 13.86 22.20
N LYS A 295 13.33 15.08 22.25
CA LYS A 295 12.69 16.23 22.91
C LYS A 295 11.35 16.58 22.25
N PHE A 296 11.25 16.41 20.93
CA PHE A 296 10.01 16.59 20.17
C PHE A 296 8.94 15.57 20.58
N ALA A 297 9.30 14.29 20.68
CA ALA A 297 8.38 13.25 21.16
C ALA A 297 7.92 13.46 22.61
N GLU A 298 8.78 14.00 23.48
CA GLU A 298 8.37 14.42 24.84
C GLU A 298 7.31 15.52 24.81
N LEU A 299 7.47 16.49 23.91
CA LEU A 299 6.47 17.54 23.73
C LEU A 299 5.14 16.97 23.21
N ILE A 300 5.17 16.02 22.27
CA ILE A 300 4.01 15.27 21.81
C ILE A 300 3.31 14.55 22.97
N ILE A 301 4.06 13.77 23.77
CA ILE A 301 3.52 13.03 24.92
C ILE A 301 2.87 14.00 25.92
N LYS A 302 3.56 15.09 26.25
CA LYS A 302 3.04 16.11 27.17
C LYS A 302 1.73 16.71 26.67
N LYS A 303 1.62 17.00 25.37
CA LYS A 303 0.38 17.50 24.76
C LYS A 303 -0.71 16.43 24.76
N LEU A 304 -0.41 15.19 24.39
CA LEU A 304 -1.34 14.05 24.42
C LEU A 304 -1.93 13.81 25.81
N SER A 305 -1.07 13.69 26.83
CA SER A 305 -1.50 13.44 28.21
C SER A 305 -2.30 14.60 28.81
N LYS A 306 -2.10 15.84 28.33
CA LYS A 306 -2.93 16.98 28.72
C LYS A 306 -4.29 16.99 28.01
N ARG A 307 -4.33 16.45 26.78
CA ARG A 307 -5.51 16.50 25.90
C ARG A 307 -6.47 15.33 26.16
N ILE A 308 -5.96 14.16 26.56
CA ILE A 308 -6.75 12.93 26.78
C ILE A 308 -6.56 12.47 28.22
N GLU A 309 -7.60 12.65 29.03
CA GLU A 309 -7.61 12.17 30.41
C GLU A 309 -7.66 10.63 30.45
N GLY A 310 -6.75 9.99 31.18
CA GLY A 310 -6.71 8.53 31.32
C GLY A 310 -5.86 7.77 30.29
N ILE A 311 -5.23 8.45 29.33
CA ILE A 311 -4.26 7.81 28.41
C ILE A 311 -2.99 7.39 29.16
N LYS A 312 -2.54 6.15 28.96
CA LYS A 312 -1.26 5.65 29.48
C LYS A 312 -0.24 5.54 28.35
N ILE A 313 1.01 5.90 28.60
CA ILE A 313 2.11 5.66 27.65
C ILE A 313 2.70 4.28 27.94
N ILE A 314 2.61 3.36 26.98
CA ILE A 314 3.11 1.97 27.13
C ILE A 314 4.60 1.90 26.83
N SER A 315 5.02 2.51 25.72
CA SER A 315 6.42 2.53 25.31
C SER A 315 6.70 3.70 24.38
N ARG A 316 7.98 4.09 24.29
CA ARG A 316 8.47 5.14 23.40
C ARG A 316 9.76 4.69 22.72
N SER A 317 9.87 4.94 21.42
CA SER A 317 11.11 4.83 20.67
C SER A 317 11.22 6.02 19.72
N ARG A 318 12.13 6.97 20.00
CA ARG A 318 12.26 8.25 19.26
C ARG A 318 10.92 8.92 19.00
N LEU A 319 10.41 8.88 17.76
CA LEU A 319 9.15 9.51 17.30
C LEU A 319 7.95 8.55 17.30
N SER A 320 8.15 7.31 17.73
CA SER A 320 7.12 6.29 17.86
C SER A 320 6.65 6.20 19.31
N ILE A 321 5.35 6.40 19.51
CA ILE A 321 4.71 6.44 20.83
C ILE A 321 3.58 5.40 20.85
N ASN A 322 3.70 4.42 21.75
CA ASN A 322 2.65 3.46 22.03
C ASN A 322 1.90 3.86 23.30
N THR A 323 0.59 3.76 23.25
CA THR A 323 -0.33 4.23 24.28
C THR A 323 -1.43 3.22 24.54
N GLU A 324 -2.03 3.29 25.72
CA GLU A 324 -3.20 2.51 26.12
C GLU A 324 -4.32 3.47 26.55
N TYR A 325 -5.53 3.20 26.10
CA TYR A 325 -6.73 3.93 26.52
C TYR A 325 -7.95 3.01 26.45
N ILE A 326 -8.71 2.91 27.54
CA ILE A 326 -9.87 2.02 27.68
C ILE A 326 -9.53 0.59 27.22
N ASP A 327 -8.46 0.02 27.79
CA ASP A 327 -7.95 -1.34 27.52
C ASP A 327 -7.60 -1.64 26.06
N ARG A 328 -7.43 -0.61 25.22
CA ARG A 328 -6.97 -0.72 23.83
C ARG A 328 -5.61 -0.08 23.66
N LYS A 329 -4.75 -0.72 22.87
CA LYS A 329 -3.38 -0.27 22.59
C LYS A 329 -3.29 0.38 21.23
N TYR A 330 -2.57 1.50 21.16
CA TYR A 330 -2.42 2.31 19.96
C TYR A 330 -0.97 2.72 19.76
N GLY A 331 -0.46 2.58 18.54
CA GLY A 331 0.88 3.00 18.15
C GLY A 331 0.83 4.11 17.12
N TYR A 332 1.58 5.19 17.37
CA TYR A 332 1.66 6.39 16.54
C TYR A 332 3.10 6.69 16.18
N THR A 333 3.34 7.11 14.94
CA THR A 333 4.66 7.54 14.47
C THR A 333 4.59 8.97 13.97
N TYR A 334 5.46 9.84 14.50
CA TYR A 334 5.41 11.29 14.27
C TYR A 334 6.55 11.79 13.35
N THR A 335 7.10 10.94 12.48
CA THR A 335 8.21 11.29 11.57
C THR A 335 7.83 12.41 10.62
N LYS A 336 6.66 12.33 9.96
CA LYS A 336 6.18 13.40 9.08
C LYS A 336 5.94 14.71 9.86
N CYS A 337 5.37 14.63 11.06
CA CYS A 337 5.21 15.77 11.96
C CYS A 337 6.54 16.43 12.32
N TYR A 338 7.58 15.62 12.57
CA TYR A 338 8.91 16.11 12.89
C TYR A 338 9.60 16.72 11.66
N LYS A 339 9.46 16.12 10.46
CA LYS A 339 9.93 16.69 9.19
C LYS A 339 9.28 18.05 8.93
N ASP A 340 7.97 18.17 9.14
CA ASP A 340 7.23 19.45 8.99
C ASP A 340 7.69 20.49 10.02
N TYR A 341 7.95 20.08 11.26
CA TYR A 341 8.53 20.94 12.29
C TYR A 341 9.91 21.47 11.88
N LEU A 342 10.78 20.62 11.36
CA LEU A 342 12.12 21.02 10.93
C LEU A 342 12.08 22.04 9.78
N LYS A 343 11.07 21.95 8.89
CA LYS A 343 10.84 22.94 7.82
C LYS A 343 10.39 24.30 8.39
N GLN A 344 9.52 24.30 9.41
CA GLN A 344 8.94 25.52 9.98
C GLN A 344 8.94 25.51 11.52
N PRO A 345 10.10 25.67 12.18
CA PRO A 345 10.24 25.46 13.63
C PRO A 345 9.42 26.43 14.50
N HIS A 346 9.16 27.63 13.99
CA HIS A 346 8.35 28.65 14.64
C HIS A 346 6.86 28.28 14.74
N LEU A 347 6.39 27.28 13.98
CA LEU A 347 5.02 26.77 14.00
C LEU A 347 4.88 25.47 14.80
N ILE A 348 5.83 25.14 15.68
CA ILE A 348 5.86 23.85 16.40
C ILE A 348 4.51 23.47 17.03
N ASP A 349 3.81 24.41 17.67
CA ASP A 349 2.53 24.11 18.30
C ASP A 349 1.45 23.75 17.28
N ALA A 350 1.32 24.54 16.21
CA ALA A 350 0.36 24.29 15.13
C ALA A 350 0.68 23.01 14.36
N THR A 351 1.96 22.75 14.09
CA THR A 351 2.42 21.52 13.46
C THR A 351 2.05 20.32 14.32
N ILE A 352 2.35 20.33 15.63
CA ILE A 352 2.00 19.22 16.51
C ILE A 352 0.48 19.02 16.58
N ASP A 353 -0.29 20.10 16.74
CA ASP A 353 -1.73 19.99 16.90
C ASP A 353 -2.39 19.35 15.67
N LYS A 354 -1.95 19.71 14.45
CA LYS A 354 -2.35 19.06 13.18
C LYS A 354 -2.20 17.53 13.20
N TYR A 355 -1.11 17.02 13.76
CA TYR A 355 -0.84 15.57 13.79
C TYR A 355 -1.44 14.87 15.01
N LEU A 356 -1.83 15.62 16.05
CA LEU A 356 -2.52 15.09 17.23
C LEU A 356 -4.03 15.01 17.06
N ASP A 357 -4.59 15.77 16.14
CA ASP A 357 -6.04 15.79 15.88
C ASP A 357 -6.57 14.41 15.43
N LEU A 358 -5.84 13.69 14.57
CA LEU A 358 -6.22 12.34 14.09
C LEU A 358 -6.21 11.26 15.19
N PRO A 359 -5.13 11.09 16.00
CA PRO A 359 -5.14 10.22 17.18
C PRO A 359 -6.21 10.59 18.19
N PHE A 360 -6.38 11.89 18.48
CA PHE A 360 -7.37 12.39 19.43
C PHE A 360 -8.79 11.97 19.06
N ASP A 361 -9.14 12.06 17.78
CA ASP A 361 -10.40 11.57 17.24
C ASP A 361 -10.62 10.06 17.44
N PHE A 362 -9.54 9.28 17.36
CA PHE A 362 -9.60 7.84 17.58
C PHE A 362 -9.90 7.48 19.05
N PHE A 363 -9.32 8.24 19.98
CA PHE A 363 -9.54 8.09 21.43
C PHE A 363 -10.88 8.62 21.91
N MET A 364 -11.34 9.74 21.34
CA MET A 364 -12.60 10.39 21.72
C MET A 364 -13.82 9.80 20.98
N ARG A 365 -13.65 8.65 20.30
CA ARG A 365 -14.74 7.93 19.64
C ARG A 365 -15.88 7.71 20.62
N LYS A 366 -17.01 8.38 20.38
CA LYS A 366 -18.30 7.87 20.79
C LYS A 366 -18.64 6.72 19.83
N ASP A 367 -19.10 5.60 20.37
CA ASP A 367 -19.59 4.46 19.55
C ASP A 367 -20.81 4.83 18.68
N ILE A 368 -21.43 5.99 18.93
CA ILE A 368 -22.64 6.45 18.27
C ILE A 368 -22.32 7.61 17.32
N VAL A 369 -22.71 7.46 16.05
CA VAL A 369 -22.66 8.52 15.03
C VAL A 369 -23.86 9.45 15.19
N GLU A 370 -23.62 10.76 15.28
CA GLU A 370 -24.66 11.78 15.26
C GLU A 370 -25.10 12.07 13.82
N THR A 371 -26.26 11.55 13.42
CA THR A 371 -26.75 11.61 12.03
C THR A 371 -26.90 13.03 11.47
N LYS A 372 -27.11 14.04 12.32
CA LYS A 372 -27.17 15.47 11.94
C LYS A 372 -25.82 16.07 11.53
N ASN A 373 -24.72 15.38 11.85
CA ASN A 373 -23.36 15.82 11.55
C ASN A 373 -22.73 15.02 10.41
N ILE A 374 -23.52 14.23 9.67
CA ILE A 374 -23.02 13.47 8.52
C ILE A 374 -22.98 14.38 7.30
N PHE A 375 -21.83 14.47 6.63
CA PHE A 375 -21.67 15.28 5.40
C PHE A 375 -20.93 14.47 4.32
N PRO A 376 -21.22 14.72 3.03
CA PRO A 376 -20.43 14.16 1.95
C PRO A 376 -19.18 15.03 1.75
N ILE A 377 -18.06 14.42 1.36
CA ILE A 377 -16.84 15.10 0.91
C ILE A 377 -16.27 14.43 -0.33
N PHE A 378 -15.53 15.21 -1.13
CA PHE A 378 -14.86 14.68 -2.31
C PHE A 378 -13.38 14.39 -2.06
N LYS A 379 -12.91 13.30 -2.66
CA LYS A 379 -11.49 12.99 -2.84
C LYS A 379 -11.22 12.63 -4.29
N GLY A 380 -10.09 13.09 -4.81
CA GLY A 380 -9.61 12.70 -6.13
C GLY A 380 -9.05 11.27 -6.15
N LYS A 381 -8.97 10.67 -7.33
CA LYS A 381 -8.48 9.30 -7.54
C LYS A 381 -7.10 9.02 -6.93
N GLU A 382 -6.18 10.00 -6.97
CA GLU A 382 -4.84 9.84 -6.38
C GLU A 382 -4.89 9.76 -4.86
N ALA A 383 -5.76 10.55 -4.22
CA ALA A 383 -5.98 10.47 -2.79
C ALA A 383 -6.57 9.11 -2.39
N VAL A 384 -7.45 8.53 -3.20
CA VAL A 384 -7.96 7.16 -2.97
C VAL A 384 -6.84 6.13 -3.01
N LYS A 385 -5.91 6.24 -3.97
CA LYS A 385 -4.74 5.36 -4.08
C LYS A 385 -3.85 5.45 -2.83
N ILE A 386 -3.55 6.66 -2.37
CA ILE A 386 -2.77 6.89 -1.15
C ILE A 386 -3.50 6.33 0.08
N LEU A 387 -4.78 6.64 0.25
CA LEU A 387 -5.57 6.13 1.38
C LEU A 387 -5.67 4.60 1.37
N SER A 388 -5.72 3.97 0.19
CA SER A 388 -5.73 2.51 0.08
C SER A 388 -4.42 1.85 0.50
N GLN A 389 -3.31 2.59 0.46
CA GLN A 389 -1.98 2.11 0.85
C GLN A 389 -1.67 2.41 2.33
N ASP A 390 -2.08 3.58 2.82
CA ASP A 390 -1.67 4.10 4.13
C ASP A 390 -2.68 3.80 5.27
N LEU A 391 -3.95 3.60 4.96
CA LEU A 391 -5.01 3.51 5.96
C LEU A 391 -5.31 2.05 6.31
N ARG A 392 -4.94 1.65 7.54
CA ARG A 392 -5.43 0.40 8.15
C ARG A 392 -6.96 0.42 8.12
N ASP A 393 -7.56 -0.65 7.60
CA ASP A 393 -9.00 -0.80 7.37
C ASP A 393 -9.62 0.05 6.23
N PHE A 394 -8.87 0.42 5.19
CA PHE A 394 -9.44 1.14 4.04
C PHE A 394 -10.68 0.44 3.46
N GLU A 395 -10.71 -0.90 3.44
CA GLU A 395 -11.82 -1.72 2.96
C GLU A 395 -13.10 -1.61 3.82
N LYS A 396 -13.00 -0.99 5.01
CA LYS A 396 -14.13 -0.70 5.90
C LYS A 396 -14.73 0.69 5.66
N LEU A 397 -14.07 1.55 4.88
CA LEU A 397 -14.60 2.87 4.52
C LEU A 397 -15.75 2.74 3.53
N ILE A 398 -16.74 3.63 3.67
CA ILE A 398 -17.85 3.77 2.74
C ILE A 398 -17.53 4.92 1.78
N PHE A 399 -17.49 4.61 0.48
CA PHE A 399 -17.31 5.60 -0.57
C PHE A 399 -17.99 5.18 -1.87
N GLU A 400 -18.20 6.15 -2.75
CA GLU A 400 -18.88 5.95 -4.03
C GLU A 400 -18.14 6.66 -5.15
N ARG A 401 -18.14 6.06 -6.35
CA ARG A 401 -17.58 6.71 -7.54
C ARG A 401 -18.55 7.76 -8.06
N TYR A 402 -18.12 9.01 -8.12
CA TYR A 402 -18.92 10.11 -8.70
C TYR A 402 -18.59 10.38 -10.16
N ASN A 403 -17.35 10.27 -10.60
CA ASN A 403 -17.00 10.21 -12.02
C ASN A 403 -15.64 9.49 -12.14
N GLU A 404 -14.89 9.70 -13.22
CA GLU A 404 -13.58 9.05 -13.40
C GLU A 404 -12.48 9.61 -12.50
N GLU A 405 -12.68 10.81 -11.95
CA GLU A 405 -11.69 11.53 -11.14
C GLU A 405 -12.10 11.67 -9.67
N LEU A 406 -13.40 11.75 -9.40
CA LEU A 406 -13.93 12.10 -8.08
C LEU A 406 -14.68 10.95 -7.42
N PHE A 407 -14.44 10.79 -6.12
CA PHE A 407 -15.09 9.84 -5.23
C PHE A 407 -15.74 10.57 -4.05
N ILE A 408 -16.96 10.16 -3.69
CA ILE A 408 -17.70 10.67 -2.54
C ILE A 408 -17.37 9.81 -1.34
N TYR A 409 -16.87 10.44 -0.28
CA TYR A 409 -16.75 9.85 1.05
C TYR A 409 -17.76 10.51 1.99
N TYR A 410 -18.10 9.81 3.06
CA TYR A 410 -18.99 10.33 4.10
C TYR A 410 -18.23 10.51 5.39
N ILE A 411 -18.47 11.63 6.06
CA ILE A 411 -17.79 12.00 7.30
C ILE A 411 -18.79 12.46 8.35
N GLU A 412 -18.47 12.23 9.62
CA GLU A 412 -19.10 12.88 10.76
C GLU A 412 -18.26 14.13 11.14
N ASN A 413 -18.94 15.29 11.22
CA ASN A 413 -18.42 16.63 11.55
C ASN A 413 -17.67 17.34 10.40
N ALA A 414 -17.96 18.63 10.19
CA ALA A 414 -17.49 19.45 9.06
C ALA A 414 -16.41 20.50 9.40
N ASP A 415 -16.24 20.84 10.68
CA ASP A 415 -15.56 22.08 11.09
C ASP A 415 -14.16 21.87 11.71
N LYS A 416 -13.72 20.62 11.99
CA LYS A 416 -12.44 20.36 12.70
C LYS A 416 -11.66 19.15 12.21
N VAL A 417 -12.21 17.96 12.40
CA VAL A 417 -11.56 16.69 12.05
C VAL A 417 -12.63 15.76 11.50
N HIS A 418 -12.35 15.18 10.33
CA HIS A 418 -13.31 14.39 9.59
C HIS A 418 -13.25 12.93 10.02
N ARG A 419 -14.26 12.44 10.75
CA ARG A 419 -14.41 11.01 11.01
C ARG A 419 -15.11 10.35 9.83
N PHE A 420 -14.39 9.55 9.04
CA PHE A 420 -15.03 8.78 7.95
C PHE A 420 -16.04 7.76 8.49
N ILE A 421 -17.21 7.70 7.84
CA ILE A 421 -18.24 6.70 8.07
C ILE A 421 -17.76 5.34 7.54
N ARG A 422 -17.92 4.30 8.35
CA ARG A 422 -17.52 2.92 8.06
C ARG A 422 -18.71 1.96 7.98
N LYS A 423 -18.46 0.74 7.50
CA LYS A 423 -19.47 -0.35 7.48
C LYS A 423 -20.13 -0.58 8.84
N SER A 424 -19.36 -0.60 9.93
CA SER A 424 -19.92 -0.76 11.29
C SER A 424 -20.82 0.42 11.71
N ASP A 425 -20.53 1.64 11.25
CA ASP A 425 -21.38 2.79 11.53
C ASP A 425 -22.72 2.66 10.78
N MET A 426 -22.68 2.16 9.53
CA MET A 426 -23.87 1.88 8.73
C MET A 426 -24.77 0.82 9.38
N GLU A 427 -24.18 -0.25 9.90
CA GLU A 427 -24.89 -1.31 10.63
C GLU A 427 -25.55 -0.75 11.90
N ASN A 428 -24.83 0.07 12.66
CA ASN A 428 -25.35 0.70 13.89
C ASN A 428 -26.48 1.70 13.60
N LEU A 429 -26.39 2.44 12.50
CA LEU A 429 -27.43 3.37 12.05
C LEU A 429 -28.59 2.66 11.35
N ASN A 430 -28.40 1.40 10.94
CA ASN A 430 -29.29 0.66 10.04
C ASN A 430 -29.59 1.45 8.76
N TYR A 431 -28.55 2.04 8.15
CA TYR A 431 -28.65 2.82 6.91
C TYR A 431 -28.23 2.01 5.70
N SER A 432 -28.93 2.17 4.59
CA SER A 432 -28.39 1.86 3.26
C SER A 432 -27.49 3.00 2.76
N ILE A 433 -26.71 2.76 1.70
CA ILE A 433 -25.89 3.82 1.08
C ILE A 433 -26.76 4.98 0.57
N GLU A 434 -27.99 4.70 0.12
CA GLU A 434 -28.97 5.69 -0.28
C GLU A 434 -29.45 6.53 0.92
N ASP A 435 -29.73 5.90 2.07
CA ASP A 435 -30.12 6.60 3.30
C ASP A 435 -29.00 7.53 3.79
N LEU A 436 -27.76 7.04 3.76
CA LEU A 436 -26.58 7.81 4.12
C LEU A 436 -26.42 9.03 3.20
N ARG A 437 -26.54 8.82 1.88
CA ARG A 437 -26.44 9.90 0.89
C ARG A 437 -27.53 10.93 1.08
N ALA A 438 -28.78 10.49 1.24
CA ALA A 438 -29.92 11.37 1.47
C ALA A 438 -29.72 12.21 2.74
N LYS A 439 -29.30 11.57 3.84
CA LYS A 439 -29.05 12.28 5.11
C LYS A 439 -27.89 13.26 5.01
N ALA A 440 -26.81 12.88 4.34
CA ALA A 440 -25.65 13.73 4.15
C ALA A 440 -25.99 14.98 3.32
N LEU A 441 -26.81 14.83 2.27
CA LEU A 441 -27.29 15.94 1.45
C LEU A 441 -28.30 16.83 2.18
N GLU A 442 -29.18 16.24 2.98
CA GLU A 442 -30.09 17.00 3.87
C GLU A 442 -29.29 17.91 4.80
N ASN A 443 -28.27 17.37 5.48
CA ASN A 443 -27.43 18.16 6.38
C ASN A 443 -26.62 19.24 5.63
N LEU A 444 -26.06 18.90 4.46
CA LEU A 444 -25.31 19.85 3.63
C LEU A 444 -26.19 21.04 3.17
N THR A 445 -27.46 20.78 2.85
CA THR A 445 -28.39 21.82 2.37
C THR A 445 -29.09 22.57 3.49
N ALA A 446 -29.15 22.01 4.70
CA ALA A 446 -29.74 22.65 5.88
C ALA A 446 -28.90 23.79 6.46
N VAL A 447 -27.62 23.91 6.09
CA VAL A 447 -26.70 24.95 6.58
C VAL A 447 -26.55 26.04 5.50
N PRO A 448 -27.14 27.24 5.67
CA PRO A 448 -27.43 28.14 4.56
C PRO A 448 -26.33 29.15 4.17
N GLU A 449 -25.07 28.98 4.57
CA GLU A 449 -24.01 29.97 4.28
C GLU A 449 -23.15 29.57 3.06
N VAL A 450 -23.74 29.65 1.86
CA VAL A 450 -22.98 29.65 0.60
C VAL A 450 -22.62 31.09 0.25
N SER A 451 -21.33 31.40 0.19
CA SER A 451 -20.83 32.69 -0.31
C SER A 451 -20.34 32.53 -1.74
N ILE A 452 -20.84 33.37 -2.65
CA ILE A 452 -20.38 33.43 -4.04
C ILE A 452 -19.69 34.77 -4.25
N GLU A 453 -18.37 34.75 -4.33
CA GLU A 453 -17.57 35.91 -4.71
C GLU A 453 -17.56 36.02 -6.24
N LYS A 454 -18.02 37.18 -6.75
CA LYS A 454 -18.15 37.44 -8.19
C LYS A 454 -16.95 38.22 -8.71
N GLY A 455 -16.30 37.70 -9.74
CA GLY A 455 -15.32 38.40 -10.59
C GLY A 455 -15.84 38.54 -12.03
N ASP A 456 -14.95 38.95 -12.94
CA ASP A 456 -15.24 39.09 -14.37
C ASP A 456 -15.37 37.72 -15.06
N GLY A 457 -16.54 37.08 -14.92
CA GLY A 457 -16.81 35.75 -15.48
C GLY A 457 -16.13 34.58 -14.74
N LEU A 458 -15.37 34.87 -13.68
CA LEU A 458 -14.78 33.92 -12.75
C LEU A 458 -15.43 34.10 -11.37
N TYR A 459 -15.93 33.02 -10.80
CA TYR A 459 -16.59 33.02 -9.50
C TYR A 459 -15.85 32.10 -8.53
N SER A 460 -15.88 32.44 -7.25
CA SER A 460 -15.43 31.55 -6.18
C SER A 460 -16.62 31.24 -5.27
N VAL A 461 -16.94 29.96 -5.15
CA VAL A 461 -17.94 29.45 -4.22
C VAL A 461 -17.20 29.01 -2.96
N LYS A 462 -17.55 29.65 -1.85
CA LYS A 462 -17.06 29.31 -0.51
C LYS A 462 -18.23 28.85 0.33
N TYR A 463 -17.90 27.99 1.27
CA TYR A 463 -18.85 27.45 2.23
C TYR A 463 -18.15 27.36 3.58
N LYS A 464 -18.92 27.37 4.67
CA LYS A 464 -18.35 27.27 6.01
C LYS A 464 -17.64 25.91 6.19
N GLY A 465 -16.39 25.93 6.64
CA GLY A 465 -15.59 24.73 6.84
C GLY A 465 -14.98 24.18 5.55
N GLU A 466 -14.87 22.85 5.44
CA GLU A 466 -14.20 22.16 4.32
C GLU A 466 -15.17 21.50 3.32
N LEU A 467 -16.40 22.01 3.21
CA LEU A 467 -17.48 21.40 2.43
C LEU A 467 -17.86 22.15 1.13
N ALA A 468 -17.09 23.17 0.72
CA ALA A 468 -17.41 23.90 -0.52
C ALA A 468 -17.38 22.97 -1.74
N SER A 469 -16.40 22.06 -1.78
CA SER A 469 -16.33 21.01 -2.81
C SER A 469 -17.58 20.12 -2.86
N SER A 470 -18.22 19.87 -1.73
CA SER A 470 -19.42 19.03 -1.62
C SER A 470 -20.66 19.67 -2.23
N LEU A 471 -20.67 20.99 -2.39
CA LEU A 471 -21.77 21.72 -3.03
C LEU A 471 -22.00 21.28 -4.48
N ILE A 472 -21.04 20.61 -5.13
CA ILE A 472 -21.25 20.05 -6.48
C ILE A 472 -22.38 19.02 -6.52
N LEU A 473 -22.77 18.45 -5.38
CA LEU A 473 -23.92 17.56 -5.25
C LEU A 473 -25.26 18.30 -5.16
N VAL A 474 -25.26 19.62 -4.89
CA VAL A 474 -26.46 20.44 -4.75
C VAL A 474 -26.86 20.96 -6.14
N GLN A 475 -27.59 20.16 -6.90
CA GLN A 475 -27.93 20.43 -8.31
C GLN A 475 -28.55 21.81 -8.55
N LEU A 476 -29.42 22.27 -7.64
CA LEU A 476 -30.10 23.57 -7.76
C LEU A 476 -29.14 24.77 -7.70
N LEU A 477 -27.92 24.60 -7.18
CA LEU A 477 -26.91 25.66 -7.12
C LEU A 477 -26.36 25.99 -8.51
N TRP A 478 -26.24 25.00 -9.39
CA TRP A 478 -25.47 25.08 -10.64
C TRP A 478 -26.35 25.47 -11.82
N ASN A 479 -26.71 26.76 -11.87
CA ASN A 479 -27.55 27.30 -12.94
C ASN A 479 -27.05 28.69 -13.37
N LYS A 480 -27.59 29.19 -14.50
CA LYS A 480 -27.18 30.47 -15.10
C LYS A 480 -27.63 31.70 -14.34
N GLU A 481 -28.61 31.59 -13.45
CA GLU A 481 -29.02 32.69 -12.57
C GLU A 481 -27.97 32.92 -11.47
N ASN A 482 -27.44 31.84 -10.90
CA ASN A 482 -26.37 31.90 -9.91
C ASN A 482 -25.00 32.22 -10.56
N PHE A 483 -24.72 31.63 -11.73
CA PHE A 483 -23.46 31.77 -12.46
C PHE A 483 -23.71 32.20 -13.91
N PRO A 484 -23.83 33.51 -14.19
CA PRO A 484 -24.07 34.03 -15.54
C PRO A 484 -22.80 34.00 -16.41
N VAL A 485 -22.25 32.81 -16.62
CA VAL A 485 -21.04 32.54 -17.42
C VAL A 485 -21.40 32.23 -18.88
N ARG A 486 -20.45 32.46 -19.78
CA ARG A 486 -20.61 32.16 -21.23
C ARG A 486 -20.37 30.67 -21.53
N GLY A 487 -21.19 30.04 -22.38
CA GLY A 487 -21.08 28.60 -22.67
C GLY A 487 -21.69 27.73 -21.55
N ASP A 488 -21.14 26.55 -21.30
CA ASP A 488 -21.54 25.67 -20.19
C ASP A 488 -20.87 26.11 -18.88
N ILE A 489 -21.44 25.71 -17.74
CA ILE A 489 -20.81 25.96 -16.43
C ILE A 489 -19.65 24.98 -16.27
N VAL A 490 -18.46 25.53 -16.06
CA VAL A 490 -17.23 24.78 -15.77
C VAL A 490 -16.80 25.06 -14.34
N VAL A 491 -16.43 24.02 -13.60
CA VAL A 491 -15.94 24.11 -12.23
C VAL A 491 -14.56 23.50 -12.07
N ALA A 492 -13.79 24.06 -11.15
CA ALA A 492 -12.54 23.48 -10.67
C ALA A 492 -12.60 23.31 -9.16
N ILE A 493 -12.07 22.18 -8.68
CA ILE A 493 -12.09 21.81 -7.27
C ILE A 493 -10.65 21.57 -6.82
N PRO A 494 -9.82 22.62 -6.70
CA PRO A 494 -8.45 22.45 -6.28
C PRO A 494 -8.35 22.06 -4.80
N ASN A 495 -9.26 22.51 -3.93
CA ASN A 495 -9.23 22.15 -2.51
C ASN A 495 -10.66 22.03 -1.94
N PRO A 496 -10.83 21.47 -0.73
CA PRO A 496 -12.16 21.27 -0.15
C PRO A 496 -12.92 22.57 0.19
N LYS A 497 -12.20 23.68 0.38
CA LYS A 497 -12.72 24.97 0.90
C LYS A 497 -13.22 25.93 -0.17
N ALA A 498 -12.88 25.69 -1.44
CA ALA A 498 -13.29 26.56 -2.53
C ALA A 498 -13.56 25.78 -3.82
N VAL A 499 -14.61 26.20 -4.53
CA VAL A 499 -14.89 25.79 -5.90
C VAL A 499 -14.80 27.02 -6.79
N TYR A 500 -14.03 26.94 -7.87
CA TYR A 500 -13.94 28.01 -8.86
C TYR A 500 -14.87 27.70 -10.01
N VAL A 501 -15.58 28.71 -10.52
CA VAL A 501 -16.60 28.55 -11.56
C VAL A 501 -16.34 29.53 -12.69
N THR A 502 -16.37 29.06 -13.93
CA THR A 502 -16.33 29.91 -15.12
C THR A 502 -17.13 29.30 -16.26
N GLY A 503 -17.08 29.91 -17.44
CA GLY A 503 -17.77 29.47 -18.64
C GLY A 503 -16.87 28.63 -19.55
N SER A 504 -17.42 27.61 -20.20
CA SER A 504 -16.65 26.73 -21.10
C SER A 504 -16.02 27.43 -22.30
N ILE A 505 -16.51 28.61 -22.68
CA ILE A 505 -15.93 29.41 -23.77
C ILE A 505 -14.98 30.51 -23.27
N ASP A 506 -14.81 30.65 -21.95
CA ASP A 506 -13.95 31.66 -21.36
C ASP A 506 -12.52 31.14 -21.18
N GLN A 507 -11.78 31.09 -22.29
CA GLN A 507 -10.43 30.55 -22.33
C GLN A 507 -9.46 31.28 -21.39
N ASN A 508 -9.66 32.58 -21.16
CA ASN A 508 -8.82 33.37 -20.26
C ASN A 508 -9.01 32.90 -18.81
N ASN A 509 -10.26 32.78 -18.34
CA ASN A 509 -10.55 32.33 -16.99
C ASN A 509 -10.20 30.85 -16.78
N ILE A 510 -10.39 30.00 -17.80
CA ILE A 510 -9.92 28.60 -17.79
C ILE A 510 -8.40 28.55 -17.60
N PHE A 511 -7.65 29.35 -18.34
CA PHE A 511 -6.20 29.45 -18.20
C PHE A 511 -5.79 29.93 -16.80
N THR A 512 -6.43 30.97 -16.27
CA THR A 512 -6.18 31.49 -14.91
C THR A 512 -6.41 30.42 -13.84
N ILE A 513 -7.48 29.63 -13.94
CA ILE A 513 -7.74 28.53 -13.02
C ILE A 513 -6.64 27.46 -13.10
N ASN A 514 -6.25 27.07 -14.31
CA ASN A 514 -5.20 26.05 -14.51
C ASN A 514 -3.84 26.48 -13.96
N GLU A 515 -3.44 27.74 -14.15
CA GLU A 515 -2.22 28.27 -13.56
C GLU A 515 -2.30 28.27 -12.03
N HIS A 516 -3.45 28.62 -11.44
CA HIS A 516 -3.63 28.54 -9.99
C HIS A 516 -3.53 27.10 -9.46
N ILE A 517 -4.12 26.12 -10.14
CA ILE A 517 -3.98 24.69 -9.79
C ILE A 517 -2.52 24.27 -9.84
N LYS A 518 -1.80 24.70 -10.87
CA LYS A 518 -0.37 24.39 -11.04
C LYS A 518 0.47 24.99 -9.91
N GLU A 519 0.24 26.24 -9.54
CA GLU A 519 0.90 26.86 -8.39
C GLU A 519 0.65 26.12 -7.07
N LEU A 520 -0.56 25.59 -6.87
CA LEU A 520 -0.89 24.79 -5.68
C LEU A 520 -0.12 23.46 -5.67
N LYS A 521 0.00 22.81 -6.82
CA LYS A 521 0.81 21.59 -6.98
C LYS A 521 2.29 21.85 -6.72
N ASP A 522 2.84 22.92 -7.28
CA ASP A 522 4.25 23.30 -7.12
C ASP A 522 4.59 23.62 -5.65
N LYS A 523 3.61 24.04 -4.86
CA LYS A 523 3.71 24.26 -3.41
C LYS A 523 3.45 23.01 -2.56
N GLU A 524 3.29 21.84 -3.18
CA GLU A 524 2.95 20.56 -2.54
C GLU A 524 1.68 20.66 -1.65
N VAL A 525 0.72 21.48 -2.06
CA VAL A 525 -0.58 21.57 -1.36
C VAL A 525 -1.44 20.39 -1.76
N ASP A 526 -2.05 19.73 -0.76
CA ASP A 526 -3.01 18.64 -1.01
C ASP A 526 -4.22 19.18 -1.80
N ILE A 527 -4.37 18.76 -3.05
CA ILE A 527 -5.48 19.14 -3.93
C ILE A 527 -6.54 18.04 -4.04
N VAL A 528 -7.80 18.44 -4.27
CA VAL A 528 -8.90 17.48 -4.51
C VAL A 528 -8.84 16.94 -5.94
N SER A 529 -8.74 17.82 -6.94
CA SER A 529 -8.51 17.44 -8.33
C SER A 529 -7.79 18.54 -9.09
N ASP A 530 -7.02 18.13 -10.10
CA ASP A 530 -6.37 19.03 -11.06
C ASP A 530 -7.16 19.18 -12.36
N LYS A 531 -8.32 18.53 -12.46
CA LYS A 531 -9.17 18.56 -13.64
C LYS A 531 -10.23 19.65 -13.51
N LEU A 532 -10.68 20.10 -14.68
CA LEU A 532 -11.87 20.92 -14.82
C LEU A 532 -13.07 20.00 -15.08
N PHE A 533 -14.23 20.42 -14.62
CA PHE A 533 -15.46 19.66 -14.77
C PHE A 533 -16.55 20.51 -15.40
N VAL A 534 -17.30 19.96 -16.34
CA VAL A 534 -18.42 20.64 -17.01
C VAL A 534 -19.74 20.11 -16.48
N PHE A 535 -20.69 21.00 -16.20
CA PHE A 535 -22.02 20.63 -15.74
C PHE A 535 -22.92 20.24 -16.91
N ARG A 536 -23.28 18.95 -16.99
CA ARG A 536 -24.16 18.38 -18.02
C ARG A 536 -25.13 17.40 -17.38
N GLU A 537 -26.39 17.40 -17.84
CA GLU A 537 -27.42 16.44 -17.38
C GLU A 537 -27.52 16.32 -15.84
N ASN A 538 -27.42 17.45 -15.13
CA ASN A 538 -27.46 17.53 -13.66
C ASN A 538 -26.29 16.83 -12.93
N ARG A 539 -25.15 16.66 -13.60
CA ARG A 539 -23.91 16.10 -13.03
C ARG A 539 -22.67 16.82 -13.58
N PHE A 540 -21.56 16.70 -12.87
CA PHE A 540 -20.25 17.16 -13.34
C PHE A 540 -19.46 16.03 -13.98
N GLU A 541 -19.10 16.23 -15.24
CA GLU A 541 -18.24 15.36 -16.04
C GLU A 541 -16.86 15.99 -16.19
N VAL A 542 -15.82 15.19 -16.43
CA VAL A 542 -14.48 15.73 -16.72
C VAL A 542 -14.55 16.51 -18.04
N LEU A 543 -14.07 17.75 -18.03
CA LEU A 543 -13.94 18.55 -19.24
C LEU A 543 -12.71 18.05 -20.01
N GLU A 544 -12.94 17.50 -21.21
CA GLU A 544 -11.90 16.99 -22.11
C GLU A 544 -10.99 18.08 -22.69
#